data_AF-A0A1J4W192-F1
#
_entry.id   AF-A0A1J4W192-F1
#
_cell.length_a   1.000
_cell.length_b   1.000
_cell.length_c   1.000
_cell.angle_alpha   90.00
_cell.angle_beta   90.00
_cell.angle_gamma   90.00
#
_symmetry.space_group_name_H-M   'P 1'
#
loop_
_entity.id
_entity.type
_entity.pdbx_description
1 polymer ?
#
loop_
_entity_poly.entity_id
_entity_poly.type
_entity_poly.pdbx_seq_one_letter_code
_entity_poly.pdbx_strand_id
1 'polypeptide(L)'
;MRLDCENFIKDFDRLWLLSRESFEKEEINKLLDNVDKKLIKPIDKSILTDLLQYREWLSKDLKSKRNYLEDSQIDELVQILIDRLIFMRSVEDRGLEEKEFLLKKVDDVQNGRTDKNLWALLLIQFKIFDKEYNSKLFAEGLLEKEGFFDEKSLIKVIKGLYYGTQDHQERYMFDEIPVDLLGSIYEQYLGVVLRGTEKRVKLDLVSGKRKKMGIYYTPKYVVDYILDNTLVEYTKNKTLDEILDIKVIDPACGSGSFLLDAFEELKKIIEERLRNGESSKKWDSFKDFKGRLSLGQKATILLNCIYGVDLDEKAVELTQLNLLLKILEEETRETRRRILPNMKGNIRNGNSLISDSRFDKAFNWNAQFPDVFREGGFDIVIGNPPWVSVKGK
;
A
#
# COMPACT_ATOMS: atom_id res chain seq x y z
N MET A 1 -3.54 29.64 -6.18
CA MET A 1 -2.86 30.95 -6.20
C MET A 1 -1.39 30.69 -5.89
N ARG A 2 -0.46 31.12 -6.75
CA ARG A 2 0.96 30.72 -6.68
C ARG A 2 1.74 31.79 -5.91
N LEU A 3 2.34 31.45 -4.78
CA LEU A 3 3.28 32.34 -4.08
C LEU A 3 4.60 32.31 -4.85
N ASP A 4 5.08 33.48 -5.26
CA ASP A 4 6.26 33.66 -6.09
C ASP A 4 7.24 34.59 -5.37
N CYS A 5 8.53 34.21 -5.35
CA CYS A 5 9.58 35.04 -4.76
C CYS A 5 9.75 36.38 -5.50
N GLU A 6 9.31 36.48 -6.76
CA GLU A 6 9.29 37.75 -7.50
C GLU A 6 8.30 38.78 -6.93
N ASN A 7 7.28 38.34 -6.17
CA ASN A 7 6.28 39.20 -5.54
C ASN A 7 6.44 39.33 -4.02
N PHE A 8 7.62 39.00 -3.50
CA PHE A 8 7.90 38.93 -2.05
C PHE A 8 7.39 40.14 -1.25
N ILE A 9 7.63 41.36 -1.75
CA ILE A 9 7.20 42.59 -1.06
C ILE A 9 5.67 42.72 -1.03
N LYS A 10 4.99 42.33 -2.12
CA LYS A 10 3.52 42.42 -2.22
C LYS A 10 2.82 41.36 -1.39
N ASP A 11 3.42 40.19 -1.27
CA ASP A 11 2.89 39.07 -0.50
C ASP A 11 3.55 38.95 0.88
N PHE A 12 4.26 39.99 1.36
CA PHE A 12 5.05 39.93 2.60
C PHE A 12 4.23 39.47 3.80
N ASP A 13 3.06 40.07 4.05
CA ASP A 13 2.19 39.71 5.16
C ASP A 13 1.71 38.24 5.08
N ARG A 14 1.54 37.71 3.86
CA ARG A 14 1.15 36.32 3.63
C ARG A 14 2.32 35.36 3.79
N LEU A 15 3.51 35.74 3.32
CA LEU A 15 4.73 34.97 3.50
C LEU A 15 5.18 34.98 4.96
N TRP A 16 4.87 36.06 5.70
CA TRP A 16 5.11 36.16 7.13
C TRP A 16 4.36 35.09 7.93
N LEU A 17 3.20 34.64 7.44
CA LEU A 17 2.48 33.51 8.04
C LEU A 17 3.31 32.22 8.08
N LEU A 18 4.29 32.08 7.18
CA LEU A 18 5.22 30.95 7.15
C LEU A 18 6.44 31.16 8.08
N SER A 19 6.51 32.28 8.79
CA SER A 19 7.56 32.55 9.77
C SER A 19 7.41 31.66 10.99
N ARG A 20 8.54 31.39 11.66
CA ARG A 20 8.55 30.64 12.92
C ARG A 20 7.60 31.24 13.97
N GLU A 21 7.57 32.58 14.07
CA GLU A 21 6.73 33.28 15.05
C GLU A 21 5.24 33.07 14.76
N SER A 22 4.83 33.16 13.50
CA SER A 22 3.45 32.90 13.09
C SER A 22 3.04 31.43 13.27
N PHE A 23 3.96 30.49 13.09
CA PHE A 23 3.74 29.06 13.41
C PHE A 23 3.55 28.83 14.92
N GLU A 24 4.42 29.40 15.76
CA GLU A 24 4.31 29.30 17.23
C GLU A 24 2.99 29.92 17.75
N LYS A 25 2.47 30.95 17.06
CA LYS A 25 1.20 31.61 17.37
C LYS A 25 -0.02 31.02 16.68
N GLU A 26 0.16 29.95 15.90
CA GLU A 26 -0.87 29.29 15.08
C GLU A 26 -1.68 30.27 14.20
N GLU A 27 -1.03 31.28 13.63
CA GLU A 27 -1.72 32.35 12.88
C GLU A 27 -2.39 31.84 11.60
N ILE A 28 -1.81 30.82 10.95
CA ILE A 28 -2.42 30.13 9.80
C ILE A 28 -3.73 29.44 10.21
N ASN A 29 -3.76 28.76 11.36
CA ASN A 29 -4.96 28.06 11.84
C ASN A 29 -6.11 29.04 12.07
N LYS A 30 -5.81 30.22 12.63
CA LYS A 30 -6.80 31.30 12.83
C LYS A 30 -7.38 31.84 11.52
N LEU A 31 -6.58 31.82 10.44
CA LEU A 31 -7.07 32.19 9.10
C LEU A 31 -7.95 31.07 8.51
N LEU A 32 -7.63 29.81 8.79
CA LEU A 32 -8.41 28.65 8.35
C LEU A 32 -9.76 28.53 9.06
N ASP A 33 -9.93 29.12 10.26
CA ASP A 33 -11.23 29.17 10.95
C ASP A 33 -12.31 29.93 10.15
N ASN A 34 -11.90 30.86 9.29
CA ASN A 34 -12.79 31.60 8.39
C ASN A 34 -12.95 30.97 7.00
N VAL A 35 -12.22 29.88 6.71
CA VAL A 35 -12.39 29.11 5.48
C VAL A 35 -13.53 28.13 5.69
N ASP A 36 -14.49 28.09 4.77
CA ASP A 36 -15.58 27.12 4.82
C ASP A 36 -14.97 25.71 4.82
N LYS A 37 -15.03 25.02 5.97
CA LYS A 37 -14.47 23.66 6.14
C LYS A 37 -15.03 22.66 5.13
N LYS A 38 -16.15 22.97 4.46
CA LYS A 38 -16.69 22.21 3.33
C LYS A 38 -15.81 22.23 2.07
N LEU A 39 -14.92 23.21 1.93
CA LEU A 39 -13.96 23.33 0.82
C LEU A 39 -12.76 22.40 0.99
N ILE A 40 -12.45 21.98 2.22
CA ILE A 40 -11.38 21.02 2.51
C ILE A 40 -11.92 19.62 2.23
N LYS A 41 -11.63 19.08 1.05
CA LYS A 41 -11.92 17.68 0.74
C LYS A 41 -10.88 16.78 1.41
N PRO A 42 -11.30 15.81 2.23
CA PRO A 42 -10.39 14.79 2.73
C PRO A 42 -9.69 14.06 1.57
N ILE A 43 -8.36 13.95 1.65
CA ILE A 43 -7.53 13.39 0.58
C ILE A 43 -7.89 11.93 0.27
N ASP A 44 -8.29 11.17 1.28
CA ASP A 44 -8.77 9.79 1.19
C ASP A 44 -9.98 9.65 0.26
N LYS A 45 -10.97 10.55 0.39
CA LYS A 45 -12.16 10.54 -0.46
C LYS A 45 -11.84 10.92 -1.90
N SER A 46 -10.93 11.87 -2.10
CA SER A 46 -10.51 12.31 -3.43
C SER A 46 -9.79 11.18 -4.16
N ILE A 47 -8.80 10.56 -3.52
CA ILE A 47 -8.05 9.44 -4.09
C ILE A 47 -8.99 8.26 -4.36
N LEU A 48 -9.85 7.87 -3.42
CA LEU A 48 -10.80 6.77 -3.64
C LEU A 48 -11.69 7.01 -4.87
N THR A 49 -12.21 8.24 -5.00
CA THR A 49 -13.05 8.62 -6.13
C THR A 49 -12.27 8.48 -7.45
N ASP A 50 -11.03 8.96 -7.46
CA ASP A 50 -10.15 8.88 -8.63
C ASP A 50 -9.79 7.44 -8.98
N LEU A 51 -9.45 6.59 -8.01
CA LEU A 51 -9.14 5.17 -8.25
C LEU A 51 -10.33 4.40 -8.83
N LEU A 52 -11.54 4.64 -8.31
CA LEU A 52 -12.76 4.06 -8.87
C LEU A 52 -12.99 4.54 -10.31
N GLN A 53 -12.70 5.80 -10.59
CA GLN A 53 -12.82 6.35 -11.94
C GLN A 53 -11.77 5.75 -12.91
N TYR A 54 -10.53 5.54 -12.46
CA TYR A 54 -9.49 4.84 -13.23
C TYR A 54 -9.91 3.41 -13.55
N ARG A 55 -10.42 2.68 -12.56
CA ARG A 55 -10.93 1.32 -12.74
C ARG A 55 -12.04 1.27 -13.77
N GLU A 56 -13.00 2.20 -13.71
CA GLU A 56 -14.07 2.28 -14.69
C GLU A 56 -13.53 2.48 -16.12
N TRP A 57 -12.59 3.43 -16.30
CA TRP A 57 -11.98 3.71 -17.61
C TRP A 57 -11.24 2.50 -18.16
N LEU A 58 -10.36 1.91 -17.36
CA LEU A 58 -9.54 0.76 -17.77
C LEU A 58 -10.39 -0.49 -18.01
N SER A 59 -11.42 -0.73 -17.19
CA SER A 59 -12.31 -1.88 -17.38
C SER A 59 -13.13 -1.75 -18.66
N LYS A 60 -13.65 -0.55 -18.94
CA LYS A 60 -14.40 -0.30 -20.19
C LYS A 60 -13.51 -0.47 -21.41
N ASP A 61 -12.29 0.05 -21.33
CA ASP A 61 -11.28 -0.07 -22.37
C ASP A 61 -10.95 -1.53 -22.66
N LEU A 62 -10.55 -2.30 -21.64
CA LEU A 62 -10.18 -3.70 -21.80
C LEU A 62 -11.35 -4.56 -22.27
N LYS A 63 -12.55 -4.37 -21.69
CA LYS A 63 -13.76 -5.13 -22.07
C LYS A 63 -14.14 -4.94 -23.53
N SER A 64 -13.91 -3.75 -24.09
CA SER A 64 -14.18 -3.48 -25.51
C SER A 64 -13.29 -4.27 -26.48
N LYS A 65 -12.14 -4.77 -26.01
CA LYS A 65 -11.14 -5.50 -26.82
C LYS A 65 -10.98 -6.97 -26.46
N ARG A 66 -11.48 -7.35 -25.28
CA ARG A 66 -11.35 -8.68 -24.66
C ARG A 66 -12.69 -9.12 -24.10
N ASN A 67 -13.73 -9.06 -24.92
CA ASN A 67 -15.10 -9.40 -24.51
C ASN A 67 -15.31 -10.87 -24.15
N TYR A 68 -14.34 -11.75 -24.46
CA TYR A 68 -14.31 -13.15 -24.04
C TYR A 68 -13.86 -13.34 -22.59
N LEU A 69 -13.26 -12.32 -21.96
CA LEU A 69 -12.86 -12.41 -20.56
C LEU A 69 -14.06 -12.17 -19.66
N GLU A 70 -14.15 -12.96 -18.59
CA GLU A 70 -15.14 -12.77 -17.54
C GLU A 70 -14.90 -11.45 -16.78
N ASP A 71 -15.95 -10.88 -16.21
CA ASP A 71 -15.86 -9.61 -15.45
C ASP A 71 -14.83 -9.70 -14.32
N SER A 72 -14.68 -10.87 -13.69
CA SER A 72 -13.68 -11.11 -12.64
C SER A 72 -12.24 -11.06 -13.17
N GLN A 73 -12.00 -11.56 -14.38
CA GLN A 73 -10.67 -11.55 -15.00
C GLN A 73 -10.29 -10.14 -15.45
N ILE A 74 -11.25 -9.39 -16.02
CA ILE A 74 -11.04 -7.97 -16.35
C ILE A 74 -10.70 -7.18 -15.09
N ASP A 75 -11.44 -7.43 -14.01
CA ASP A 75 -11.24 -6.75 -12.74
C ASP A 75 -9.86 -7.04 -12.12
N GLU A 76 -9.41 -8.29 -12.18
CA GLU A 76 -8.06 -8.72 -11.76
C GLU A 76 -6.97 -8.01 -12.59
N LEU A 77 -7.10 -7.98 -13.92
CA LEU A 77 -6.13 -7.31 -14.78
C LEU A 77 -6.03 -5.81 -14.53
N VAL A 78 -7.16 -5.15 -14.35
CA VAL A 78 -7.22 -3.71 -14.03
C VAL A 78 -6.63 -3.44 -12.64
N GLN A 79 -6.90 -4.30 -11.66
CA GLN A 79 -6.31 -4.23 -10.33
C GLN A 79 -4.78 -4.27 -10.39
N ILE A 80 -4.22 -5.31 -11.02
CA ILE A 80 -2.76 -5.49 -11.14
C ILE A 80 -2.11 -4.26 -11.80
N LEU A 81 -2.75 -3.69 -12.84
CA LEU A 81 -2.25 -2.48 -13.49
C LEU A 81 -2.25 -1.28 -12.52
N ILE A 82 -3.34 -1.03 -11.80
CA ILE A 82 -3.44 0.09 -10.85
C ILE A 82 -2.41 -0.07 -9.73
N ASP A 83 -2.26 -1.27 -9.16
CA ASP A 83 -1.33 -1.55 -8.07
C ASP A 83 0.12 -1.28 -8.50
N ARG A 84 0.49 -1.74 -9.71
CA ARG A 84 1.81 -1.46 -10.30
C ARG A 84 2.04 0.03 -10.50
N LEU A 85 1.06 0.76 -11.04
CA LEU A 85 1.19 2.20 -11.28
C LEU A 85 1.27 2.98 -9.97
N ILE A 86 0.55 2.58 -8.93
CA ILE A 86 0.63 3.20 -7.61
C ILE A 86 1.98 2.92 -6.97
N PHE A 87 2.48 1.68 -7.01
CA PHE A 87 3.83 1.38 -6.53
C PHE A 87 4.87 2.24 -7.25
N MET A 88 4.78 2.33 -8.58
CA MET A 88 5.65 3.16 -9.42
C MET A 88 5.62 4.64 -9.01
N ARG A 89 4.44 5.18 -8.71
CA ARG A 89 4.30 6.57 -8.21
C ARG A 89 4.84 6.74 -6.79
N SER A 90 4.59 5.78 -5.92
CA SER A 90 5.09 5.78 -4.54
C SER A 90 6.62 5.77 -4.48
N VAL A 91 7.29 4.98 -5.33
CA VAL A 91 8.76 4.98 -5.40
C VAL A 91 9.30 6.24 -6.08
N GLU A 92 8.61 6.78 -7.08
CA GLU A 92 9.00 8.05 -7.71
C GLU A 92 9.01 9.21 -6.72
N ASP A 93 7.91 9.39 -5.97
CA ASP A 93 7.78 10.52 -5.04
C ASP A 93 8.77 10.40 -3.86
N ARG A 94 9.11 9.17 -3.45
CA ARG A 94 10.17 8.92 -2.46
C ARG A 94 11.60 9.19 -2.99
N GLY A 95 11.74 9.64 -4.23
CA GLY A 95 13.04 9.84 -4.87
C GLY A 95 13.80 8.55 -5.16
N LEU A 96 13.11 7.41 -5.07
CA LEU A 96 13.62 6.09 -5.44
C LEU A 96 13.47 5.84 -6.94
N GLU A 97 12.95 6.76 -7.74
CA GLU A 97 13.09 6.75 -9.19
C GLU A 97 13.32 8.16 -9.74
N GLU A 98 13.60 8.26 -11.03
CA GLU A 98 13.64 9.56 -11.69
C GLU A 98 12.28 10.26 -11.56
N LYS A 99 12.31 11.53 -11.16
CA LYS A 99 11.09 12.34 -11.03
C LYS A 99 10.32 12.39 -12.35
N GLU A 100 9.01 12.22 -12.26
CA GLU A 100 8.04 12.29 -13.36
C GLU A 100 8.32 11.29 -14.49
N PHE A 101 8.90 10.12 -14.20
CA PHE A 101 9.28 9.17 -15.24
C PHE A 101 8.06 8.63 -15.99
N LEU A 102 6.92 8.42 -15.32
CA LEU A 102 5.68 8.01 -16.00
C LEU A 102 5.14 9.12 -16.91
N LEU A 103 5.18 10.38 -16.46
CA LEU A 103 4.80 11.52 -17.30
C LEU A 103 5.75 11.71 -18.48
N LYS A 104 7.05 11.44 -18.33
CA LYS A 104 8.00 11.44 -19.44
C LYS A 104 7.64 10.40 -20.50
N LYS A 105 7.19 9.19 -20.10
CA LYS A 105 6.69 8.19 -21.08
C LYS A 105 5.45 8.68 -21.82
N VAL A 106 4.55 9.36 -21.12
CA VAL A 106 3.40 10.01 -21.76
C VAL A 106 3.87 11.09 -22.74
N ASP A 107 4.79 11.95 -22.34
CA ASP A 107 5.32 13.04 -23.16
C ASP A 107 6.09 12.55 -24.39
N ASP A 108 6.86 11.46 -24.25
CA ASP A 108 7.58 10.81 -25.35
C ASP A 108 6.62 10.35 -26.45
N VAL A 109 5.50 9.74 -26.04
CA VAL A 109 4.45 9.26 -26.94
C VAL A 109 3.69 10.43 -27.58
N GLN A 110 3.21 11.38 -26.77
CA GLN A 110 2.40 12.50 -27.27
C GLN A 110 3.15 13.41 -28.24
N ASN A 111 4.48 13.53 -28.09
CA ASN A 111 5.32 14.35 -28.97
C ASN A 111 6.07 13.54 -30.05
N GLY A 112 5.77 12.25 -30.20
CA GLY A 112 6.40 11.41 -31.24
C GLY A 112 7.92 11.23 -31.06
N ARG A 113 8.43 11.26 -29.83
CA ARG A 113 9.84 10.98 -29.51
C ARG A 113 10.16 9.48 -29.46
N THR A 114 9.14 8.64 -29.59
CA THR A 114 9.26 7.18 -29.69
C THR A 114 8.28 6.63 -30.72
N ASP A 115 8.63 5.49 -31.31
CA ASP A 115 7.80 4.68 -32.19
C ASP A 115 6.91 3.68 -31.43
N LYS A 116 7.12 3.51 -30.12
CA LYS A 116 6.35 2.60 -29.27
C LYS A 116 5.11 3.27 -28.70
N ASN A 117 4.00 2.55 -28.63
CA ASN A 117 2.83 3.00 -27.89
C ASN A 117 3.07 2.95 -26.37
N LEU A 118 2.25 3.67 -25.61
CA LEU A 118 2.39 3.78 -24.17
C LEU A 118 2.29 2.43 -23.43
N TRP A 119 1.43 1.52 -23.88
CA TRP A 119 1.34 0.17 -23.27
C TRP A 119 2.66 -0.60 -23.38
N ALA A 120 3.29 -0.59 -24.56
CA ALA A 120 4.58 -1.23 -24.77
C ALA A 120 5.70 -0.61 -23.93
N LEU A 121 5.68 0.71 -23.71
CA LEU A 121 6.61 1.38 -22.79
C LEU A 121 6.39 0.93 -21.34
N LEU A 122 5.14 0.80 -20.90
CA LEU A 122 4.82 0.30 -19.55
C LEU A 122 5.29 -1.15 -19.37
N LEU A 123 5.09 -2.03 -20.35
CA LEU A 123 5.59 -3.41 -20.29
C LEU A 123 7.11 -3.47 -20.13
N ILE A 124 7.86 -2.61 -20.81
CA ILE A 124 9.31 -2.49 -20.63
C ILE A 124 9.63 -2.04 -19.21
N GLN A 125 8.89 -1.05 -18.71
CA GLN A 125 9.11 -0.53 -17.36
C GLN A 125 8.78 -1.56 -16.28
N PHE A 126 7.73 -2.38 -16.46
CA PHE A 126 7.42 -3.48 -15.55
C PHE A 126 8.57 -4.48 -15.48
N LYS A 127 9.20 -4.83 -16.61
CA LYS A 127 10.39 -5.71 -16.60
C LYS A 127 11.58 -5.11 -15.87
N ILE A 128 11.78 -3.79 -15.99
CA ILE A 128 12.82 -3.08 -15.24
C ILE A 128 12.51 -3.13 -13.75
N PHE A 129 11.26 -2.81 -13.37
CA PHE A 129 10.81 -2.83 -11.99
C PHE A 129 10.84 -4.23 -11.37
N ASP A 130 10.51 -5.27 -12.12
CA ASP A 130 10.62 -6.66 -11.65
C ASP A 130 12.07 -7.01 -11.31
N LYS A 131 13.02 -6.57 -12.14
CA LYS A 131 14.45 -6.79 -11.88
C LYS A 131 14.97 -5.95 -10.70
N GLU A 132 14.55 -4.69 -10.59
CA GLU A 132 15.05 -3.76 -9.58
C GLU A 132 14.43 -4.00 -8.20
N TYR A 133 13.13 -4.30 -8.16
CA TYR A 133 12.37 -4.45 -6.92
C TYR A 133 12.06 -5.92 -6.59
N ASN A 134 11.94 -6.82 -7.57
CA ASN A 134 11.72 -8.27 -7.38
C ASN A 134 10.62 -8.65 -6.38
N SER A 135 9.57 -7.82 -6.31
CA SER A 135 8.47 -7.97 -5.36
C SER A 135 7.41 -8.98 -5.77
N LYS A 136 7.59 -9.68 -6.91
CA LYS A 136 6.55 -10.42 -7.65
C LYS A 136 5.40 -9.54 -8.18
N LEU A 137 5.19 -8.33 -7.66
CA LEU A 137 4.19 -7.38 -8.16
C LEU A 137 4.33 -7.13 -9.67
N PHE A 138 5.57 -7.13 -10.17
CA PHE A 138 5.90 -6.91 -11.57
C PHE A 138 6.23 -8.19 -12.34
N ALA A 139 6.08 -9.36 -11.72
CA ALA A 139 6.35 -10.63 -12.37
C ALA A 139 5.39 -10.83 -13.55
N GLU A 140 5.93 -11.36 -14.64
CA GLU A 140 5.15 -11.62 -15.85
C GLU A 140 4.03 -12.63 -15.58
N GLY A 141 2.82 -12.29 -16.00
CA GLY A 141 1.59 -13.03 -15.69
C GLY A 141 0.49 -12.83 -16.72
N LEU A 142 -0.76 -12.83 -16.25
CA LEU A 142 -1.93 -12.65 -17.13
C LEU A 142 -1.98 -11.23 -17.71
N LEU A 143 -1.49 -10.23 -16.98
CA LEU A 143 -1.51 -8.83 -17.42
C LEU A 143 -0.74 -8.60 -18.72
N GLU A 144 0.46 -9.15 -18.85
CA GLU A 144 1.29 -9.03 -20.05
C GLU A 144 0.68 -9.73 -21.26
N LYS A 145 -0.08 -10.80 -21.03
CA LYS A 145 -0.72 -11.62 -22.07
C LYS A 145 -2.03 -11.00 -22.55
N GLU A 146 -2.85 -10.53 -21.62
CA GLU A 146 -4.25 -10.16 -21.89
C GLU A 146 -4.54 -8.65 -21.79
N GLY A 147 -3.76 -7.90 -21.01
CA GLY A 147 -4.00 -6.51 -20.61
C GLY A 147 -3.72 -5.47 -21.68
N PHE A 148 -4.23 -5.61 -22.90
CA PHE A 148 -4.01 -4.59 -23.93
C PHE A 148 -4.93 -3.37 -23.69
N PHE A 149 -4.36 -2.24 -23.26
CA PHE A 149 -5.08 -0.99 -22.98
C PHE A 149 -4.78 0.10 -24.01
N ASP A 150 -5.78 0.93 -24.32
CA ASP A 150 -5.63 2.08 -25.19
C ASP A 150 -4.81 3.18 -24.54
N GLU A 151 -3.98 3.82 -25.37
CA GLU A 151 -3.15 4.95 -24.98
C GLU A 151 -3.96 6.09 -24.34
N LYS A 152 -5.15 6.38 -24.87
CA LYS A 152 -6.03 7.43 -24.32
C LYS A 152 -6.44 7.14 -22.86
N SER A 153 -6.71 5.87 -22.53
CA SER A 153 -7.08 5.48 -21.17
C SER A 153 -5.87 5.52 -20.25
N LEU A 154 -4.73 4.99 -20.71
CA LEU A 154 -3.48 4.98 -19.95
C LEU A 154 -3.00 6.41 -19.64
N ILE A 155 -3.04 7.33 -20.61
CA ILE A 155 -2.66 8.74 -20.40
C ILE A 155 -3.56 9.38 -19.33
N LYS A 156 -4.87 9.13 -19.36
CA LYS A 156 -5.80 9.66 -18.36
C LYS A 156 -5.48 9.16 -16.96
N VAL A 157 -5.25 7.85 -16.81
CA VAL A 157 -4.93 7.25 -15.52
C VAL A 157 -3.58 7.75 -15.02
N ILE A 158 -2.54 7.73 -15.85
CA ILE A 158 -1.22 8.22 -15.47
C ILE A 158 -1.29 9.68 -15.05
N LYS A 159 -1.86 10.58 -15.86
CA LYS A 159 -2.00 12.00 -15.47
C LYS A 159 -2.83 12.16 -14.21
N GLY A 160 -3.89 11.36 -14.04
CA GLY A 160 -4.70 11.36 -12.83
C GLY A 160 -3.91 10.97 -11.58
N LEU A 161 -2.99 10.00 -11.67
CA LEU A 161 -2.11 9.66 -10.55
C LEU A 161 -1.14 10.79 -10.15
N TYR A 162 -1.01 11.84 -10.97
CA TYR A 162 -0.30 13.05 -10.58
C TYR A 162 -1.25 14.16 -10.13
N TYR A 163 -2.39 14.36 -10.78
CA TYR A 163 -3.20 15.58 -10.64
C TYR A 163 -4.69 15.34 -10.31
N GLY A 164 -5.10 14.09 -10.10
CA GLY A 164 -6.49 13.69 -9.94
C GLY A 164 -7.32 13.73 -11.23
N THR A 165 -8.60 13.34 -11.14
CA THR A 165 -9.50 13.28 -12.32
C THR A 165 -10.29 14.55 -12.58
N GLN A 166 -10.48 15.36 -11.55
CA GLN A 166 -11.07 16.69 -11.65
C GLN A 166 -9.94 17.67 -11.97
N ASP A 167 -10.20 18.74 -12.74
CA ASP A 167 -9.23 19.80 -13.13
C ASP A 167 -8.68 20.57 -11.90
N HIS A 168 -8.05 19.87 -10.97
CA HIS A 168 -7.40 20.39 -9.81
C HIS A 168 -5.95 20.69 -10.17
N GLN A 169 -5.46 21.83 -9.69
CA GLN A 169 -4.06 22.23 -9.83
C GLN A 169 -3.17 21.53 -8.78
N GLU A 170 -3.70 20.55 -8.06
CA GLU A 170 -3.09 19.95 -6.88
C GLU A 170 -2.48 18.60 -7.25
N ARG A 171 -1.20 18.42 -6.89
CA ARG A 171 -0.45 17.21 -7.20
C ARG A 171 -0.57 16.21 -6.04
N TYR A 172 -0.89 14.96 -6.35
CA TYR A 172 -0.75 13.87 -5.38
C TYR A 172 0.71 13.56 -5.12
N MET A 173 1.08 13.59 -3.84
CA MET A 173 2.40 13.30 -3.29
C MET A 173 2.30 11.97 -2.51
N PHE A 174 2.61 10.85 -3.15
CA PHE A 174 2.45 9.50 -2.59
C PHE A 174 3.48 9.15 -1.51
N ASP A 175 4.51 9.96 -1.33
CA ASP A 175 5.44 9.94 -0.20
C ASP A 175 4.81 10.53 1.07
N GLU A 176 3.95 11.54 0.92
CA GLU A 176 3.24 12.19 2.03
C GLU A 176 1.93 11.48 2.44
N ILE A 177 1.46 10.51 1.64
CA ILE A 177 0.28 9.71 1.96
C ILE A 177 0.70 8.55 2.85
N PRO A 178 0.19 8.47 4.10
CA PRO A 178 0.48 7.33 4.98
C PRO A 178 0.06 6.00 4.36
N VAL A 179 0.87 4.96 4.54
CA VAL A 179 0.64 3.65 3.91
C VAL A 179 -0.65 3.00 4.44
N ASP A 180 -0.98 3.20 5.72
CA ASP A 180 -2.25 2.81 6.33
C ASP A 180 -3.45 3.52 5.69
N LEU A 181 -3.30 4.80 5.33
CA LEU A 181 -4.32 5.54 4.61
C LEU A 181 -4.56 4.95 3.21
N LEU A 182 -3.50 4.64 2.47
CA LEU A 182 -3.60 3.93 1.18
C LEU A 182 -4.30 2.59 1.37
N GLY A 183 -3.92 1.79 2.37
CA GLY A 183 -4.59 0.54 2.70
C GLY A 183 -6.10 0.70 2.88
N SER A 184 -6.52 1.69 3.67
CA SER A 184 -7.94 1.97 3.92
C SER A 184 -8.73 2.40 2.68
N ILE A 185 -8.10 3.17 1.77
CA ILE A 185 -8.67 3.57 0.48
C ILE A 185 -8.84 2.34 -0.40
N TYR A 186 -7.83 1.47 -0.43
CA TYR A 186 -7.87 0.25 -1.22
C TYR A 186 -8.92 -0.76 -0.73
N GLU A 187 -9.10 -0.93 0.58
CA GLU A 187 -10.18 -1.79 1.10
C GLU A 187 -11.57 -1.32 0.65
N GLN A 188 -11.80 -0.01 0.67
CA GLN A 188 -13.05 0.58 0.17
C GLN A 188 -13.20 0.34 -1.34
N TYR A 189 -12.11 0.48 -2.08
CA TYR A 189 -12.04 0.20 -3.51
C TYR A 189 -12.33 -1.27 -3.86
N LEU A 190 -11.77 -2.23 -3.10
CA LEU A 190 -12.09 -3.66 -3.20
C LEU A 190 -13.55 -3.97 -2.78
N GLY A 191 -14.19 -3.06 -2.05
CA GLY A 191 -15.61 -3.05 -1.74
C GLY A 191 -16.54 -3.00 -2.96
N VAL A 192 -16.02 -2.57 -4.09
CA VAL A 192 -16.74 -2.35 -5.34
C VAL A 192 -16.46 -3.49 -6.32
N VAL A 193 -17.49 -3.98 -6.99
CA VAL A 193 -17.38 -4.98 -8.05
C VAL A 193 -17.84 -4.43 -9.39
N LEU A 194 -17.19 -4.92 -10.44
CA LEU A 194 -17.60 -4.67 -11.81
C LEU A 194 -18.91 -5.41 -12.11
N ARG A 195 -19.91 -4.71 -12.66
CA ARG A 195 -21.09 -5.32 -13.27
C ARG A 195 -21.41 -4.60 -14.56
N GLY A 196 -21.41 -5.27 -15.70
CA GLY A 196 -21.77 -4.56 -16.92
C GLY A 196 -21.80 -5.35 -18.21
N THR A 197 -22.20 -4.66 -19.26
CA THR A 197 -22.12 -5.12 -20.67
C THR A 197 -21.06 -4.29 -21.41
N GLU A 198 -20.64 -4.71 -22.60
CA GLU A 198 -19.62 -4.02 -23.43
C GLU A 198 -19.82 -2.50 -23.55
N LYS A 199 -21.08 -2.01 -23.53
CA LYS A 199 -21.41 -0.58 -23.68
C LYS A 199 -21.66 0.15 -22.35
N ARG A 200 -21.87 -0.58 -21.25
CA ARG A 200 -22.16 -0.03 -19.91
C ARG A 200 -21.42 -0.85 -18.87
N VAL A 201 -20.25 -0.37 -18.48
CA VAL A 201 -19.59 -0.79 -17.24
C VAL A 201 -20.25 -0.02 -16.11
N LYS A 202 -20.77 -0.72 -15.11
CA LYS A 202 -21.26 -0.10 -13.89
C LYS A 202 -20.47 -0.67 -12.72
N LEU A 203 -19.97 0.22 -11.89
CA LEU A 203 -19.41 -0.15 -10.61
C LEU A 203 -20.56 -0.29 -9.62
N ASP A 204 -20.81 -1.51 -9.15
CA ASP A 204 -21.82 -1.77 -8.13
C ASP A 204 -21.13 -2.23 -6.85
N LEU A 205 -21.67 -1.81 -5.71
CA LEU A 205 -21.27 -2.37 -4.42
C LEU A 205 -21.74 -3.83 -4.35
N VAL A 206 -20.88 -4.72 -3.85
CA VAL A 206 -21.25 -6.13 -3.62
C VAL A 206 -22.54 -6.19 -2.79
N SER A 207 -23.57 -6.90 -3.27
CA SER A 207 -24.84 -7.06 -2.55
C SER A 207 -24.60 -7.73 -1.19
N GLY A 208 -24.88 -7.01 -0.11
CA GLY A 208 -24.47 -7.35 1.27
C GLY A 208 -23.59 -6.27 1.91
N LYS A 209 -22.83 -5.49 1.10
CA LYS A 209 -22.07 -4.30 1.52
C LYS A 209 -22.94 -3.02 1.60
N ARG A 210 -24.16 -3.01 1.04
CA ARG A 210 -25.13 -1.87 1.15
C ARG A 210 -25.56 -1.52 2.59
N LYS A 211 -25.47 -2.46 3.56
CA LYS A 211 -25.66 -2.22 5.00
C LYS A 211 -24.36 -2.39 5.82
N LYS A 212 -23.25 -2.67 5.14
CA LYS A 212 -21.91 -2.96 5.67
C LYS A 212 -20.88 -2.07 4.96
N MET A 213 -21.02 -0.75 5.08
CA MET A 213 -19.86 0.16 5.07
C MET A 213 -19.17 0.20 6.46
N GLY A 214 -19.50 -0.75 7.34
CA GLY A 214 -18.72 -1.05 8.54
C GLY A 214 -17.40 -1.73 8.20
N ILE A 215 -16.57 -1.07 7.38
CA ILE A 215 -15.13 -1.23 7.44
C ILE A 215 -14.74 -0.41 8.67
N TYR A 216 -14.75 -1.07 9.83
CA TYR A 216 -14.34 -0.43 11.07
C TYR A 216 -12.82 -0.45 11.07
N TYR A 217 -12.21 0.60 10.50
CA TYR A 217 -10.81 0.86 10.78
C TYR A 217 -10.66 0.85 12.29
N THR A 218 -9.77 -0.01 12.78
CA THR A 218 -9.44 0.00 14.19
C THR A 218 -8.76 1.33 14.44
N PRO A 219 -9.36 2.26 15.20
CA PRO A 219 -8.76 3.57 15.42
C PRO A 219 -7.34 3.41 15.94
N LYS A 220 -6.41 4.28 15.50
CA LYS A 220 -4.99 4.12 15.83
C LYS A 220 -4.74 3.91 17.33
N TYR A 221 -5.41 4.67 18.19
CA TYR A 221 -5.28 4.51 19.65
C TYR A 221 -5.69 3.10 20.16
N VAL A 222 -6.59 2.39 19.48
CA VAL A 222 -6.97 1.01 19.81
C VAL A 222 -5.88 0.05 19.35
N VAL A 223 -5.32 0.27 18.15
CA VAL A 223 -4.20 -0.53 17.64
C VAL A 223 -2.99 -0.39 18.56
N ASP A 224 -2.61 0.85 18.87
CA ASP A 224 -1.50 1.18 19.78
C ASP A 224 -1.73 0.51 21.14
N TYR A 225 -2.93 0.64 21.72
CA TYR A 225 -3.27 -0.02 22.98
C TYR A 225 -3.12 -1.55 22.93
N ILE A 226 -3.56 -2.20 21.84
CA ILE A 226 -3.40 -3.65 21.67
C ILE A 226 -1.92 -4.01 21.61
N LEU A 227 -1.12 -3.28 20.82
CA LEU A 227 0.31 -3.57 20.66
C LEU A 227 1.09 -3.33 21.96
N ASP A 228 0.79 -2.25 22.68
CA ASP A 228 1.41 -1.92 23.95
C ASP A 228 1.22 -3.04 24.99
N ASN A 229 0.01 -3.61 25.04
CA ASN A 229 -0.35 -4.66 26.00
C ASN A 229 -0.08 -6.08 25.48
N THR A 230 0.47 -6.23 24.27
CA THR A 230 0.82 -7.54 23.71
C THR A 230 2.29 -7.58 23.28
N LEU A 231 2.60 -7.02 22.12
CA LEU A 231 3.93 -7.02 21.51
C LEU A 231 4.97 -6.32 22.39
N VAL A 232 4.68 -5.09 22.83
CA VAL A 232 5.63 -4.32 23.65
C VAL A 232 5.89 -5.04 24.97
N GLU A 233 4.84 -5.46 25.68
CA GLU A 233 4.98 -6.22 26.93
C GLU A 233 5.78 -7.52 26.74
N TYR A 234 5.52 -8.28 25.67
CA TYR A 234 6.21 -9.54 25.38
C TYR A 234 7.72 -9.37 25.11
N THR A 235 8.15 -8.21 24.61
CA THR A 235 9.55 -7.94 24.27
C THR A 235 10.40 -7.42 25.44
N LYS A 236 9.79 -6.93 26.54
CA LYS A 236 10.52 -6.26 27.64
C LYS A 236 11.67 -7.10 28.22
N ASN A 237 11.40 -8.38 28.45
CA ASN A 237 12.34 -9.31 29.09
C ASN A 237 13.09 -10.21 28.09
N LYS A 238 13.07 -9.86 26.80
CA LYS A 238 13.74 -10.63 25.75
C LYS A 238 15.02 -9.94 25.28
N THR A 239 15.98 -10.75 24.89
CA THR A 239 17.19 -10.32 24.19
C THR A 239 16.88 -9.92 22.75
N LEU A 240 17.76 -9.14 22.11
CA LEU A 240 17.62 -8.79 20.70
C LEU A 240 17.43 -10.02 19.78
N ASP A 241 18.15 -11.12 20.00
CA ASP A 241 18.02 -12.34 19.20
C ASP A 241 16.63 -12.97 19.36
N GLU A 242 16.11 -13.01 20.59
CA GLU A 242 14.76 -13.51 20.87
C GLU A 242 13.68 -12.60 20.27
N ILE A 243 13.86 -11.27 20.29
CA ILE A 243 12.95 -10.31 19.66
C ILE A 243 12.91 -10.52 18.15
N LEU A 244 14.09 -10.67 17.54
CA LEU A 244 14.20 -10.94 16.10
C LEU A 244 13.56 -12.27 15.69
N ASP A 245 13.36 -13.21 16.63
CA ASP A 245 12.74 -14.51 16.38
C ASP A 245 11.23 -14.55 16.63
N ILE A 246 10.63 -13.52 17.25
CA ILE A 246 9.18 -13.44 17.54
C ILE A 246 8.36 -13.64 16.27
N LYS A 247 7.28 -14.43 16.35
CA LYS A 247 6.30 -14.66 15.28
C LYS A 247 4.97 -13.99 15.62
N VAL A 248 4.67 -12.86 14.97
CA VAL A 248 3.41 -12.11 15.09
C VAL A 248 2.49 -12.44 13.93
N ILE A 249 1.22 -12.74 14.20
CA ILE A 249 0.23 -12.99 13.15
C ILE A 249 -1.06 -12.20 13.31
N ASP A 250 -1.62 -11.79 12.16
CA ASP A 250 -3.02 -11.42 12.01
C ASP A 250 -3.75 -12.46 11.11
N PRO A 251 -4.68 -13.27 11.66
CA PRO A 251 -5.37 -14.34 10.92
C PRO A 251 -6.55 -13.86 10.06
N ALA A 252 -6.82 -12.55 10.02
CA ALA A 252 -7.82 -11.91 9.17
C ALA A 252 -7.33 -10.50 8.78
N CYS A 253 -6.18 -10.44 8.11
CA CYS A 253 -5.35 -9.24 8.08
C CYS A 253 -5.88 -8.08 7.23
N GLY A 254 -6.86 -8.29 6.35
CA GLY A 254 -7.39 -7.23 5.48
C GLY A 254 -6.28 -6.57 4.66
N SER A 255 -6.17 -5.25 4.69
CA SER A 255 -5.08 -4.46 4.09
C SER A 255 -3.74 -4.50 4.85
N GLY A 256 -3.70 -5.18 6.00
CA GLY A 256 -2.49 -5.36 6.79
C GLY A 256 -2.22 -4.25 7.80
N SER A 257 -3.19 -3.41 8.15
CA SER A 257 -2.98 -2.28 9.08
C SER A 257 -2.31 -2.71 10.40
N PHE A 258 -2.82 -3.75 11.06
CA PHE A 258 -2.20 -4.27 12.29
C PHE A 258 -0.79 -4.78 12.08
N LEU A 259 -0.51 -5.39 10.93
CA LEU A 259 0.82 -5.92 10.60
C LEU A 259 1.81 -4.78 10.32
N LEU A 260 1.36 -3.68 9.71
CA LEU A 260 2.16 -2.48 9.51
C LEU A 260 2.54 -1.84 10.84
N ASP A 261 1.58 -1.66 11.75
CA ASP A 261 1.84 -1.08 13.07
C ASP A 261 2.71 -2.02 13.93
N ALA A 262 2.48 -3.34 13.89
CA ALA A 262 3.33 -4.31 14.57
C ALA A 262 4.78 -4.33 14.04
N PHE A 263 4.94 -4.22 12.71
CA PHE A 263 6.25 -4.08 12.09
C PHE A 263 6.95 -2.80 12.54
N GLU A 264 6.25 -1.67 12.56
CA GLU A 264 6.79 -0.38 12.98
C GLU A 264 7.22 -0.40 14.45
N GLU A 265 6.42 -0.99 15.33
CA GLU A 265 6.76 -1.09 16.75
C GLU A 265 7.96 -2.03 16.97
N LEU A 266 8.03 -3.18 16.29
CA LEU A 266 9.22 -4.04 16.30
C LEU A 266 10.46 -3.31 15.80
N LYS A 267 10.34 -2.55 14.71
CA LYS A 267 11.42 -1.74 14.14
C LYS A 267 11.98 -0.78 15.19
N LYS A 268 11.10 -0.03 15.85
CA LYS A 268 11.44 0.93 16.91
C LYS A 268 12.13 0.25 18.09
N ILE A 269 11.55 -0.84 18.62
CA ILE A 269 12.13 -1.59 19.73
C ILE A 269 13.53 -2.09 19.37
N ILE A 270 13.70 -2.68 18.18
CA ILE A 270 14.99 -3.19 17.72
C ILE A 270 16.03 -2.07 17.55
N GLU A 271 15.64 -0.93 16.98
CA GLU A 271 16.53 0.23 16.87
C GLU A 271 16.96 0.76 18.23
N GLU A 272 16.05 0.87 19.21
CA GLU A 272 16.36 1.29 20.57
C GLU A 272 17.36 0.33 21.24
N ARG A 273 17.16 -0.98 21.10
CA ARG A 273 18.07 -2.01 21.62
C ARG A 273 19.47 -1.89 21.03
N LEU A 274 19.56 -1.72 19.70
CA LEU A 274 20.84 -1.52 19.00
C LEU A 274 21.52 -0.20 19.40
N ARG A 275 20.77 0.90 19.57
CA ARG A 275 21.31 2.18 20.07
C ARG A 275 21.87 2.05 21.49
N ASN A 276 21.27 1.21 22.32
CA ASN A 276 21.73 0.92 23.68
C ASN A 276 22.92 -0.05 23.73
N GLY A 277 23.48 -0.44 22.58
CA GLY A 277 24.68 -1.26 22.48
C GLY A 277 24.43 -2.76 22.47
N GLU A 278 23.17 -3.21 22.39
CA GLU A 278 22.89 -4.62 22.11
C GLU A 278 23.35 -4.98 20.70
N SER A 279 23.78 -6.23 20.52
CA SER A 279 24.14 -6.77 19.21
C SER A 279 23.65 -8.20 19.10
N SER A 280 23.26 -8.58 17.89
CA SER A 280 22.74 -9.92 17.62
C SER A 280 23.90 -10.92 17.49
N LYS A 281 23.78 -12.08 18.14
CA LYS A 281 24.73 -13.19 17.96
C LYS A 281 24.31 -14.10 16.81
N LYS A 282 23.01 -14.20 16.55
CA LYS A 282 22.40 -15.07 15.53
C LYS A 282 22.36 -14.42 14.14
N TRP A 283 22.09 -13.12 14.07
CA TRP A 283 21.82 -12.38 12.84
C TRP A 283 22.95 -11.40 12.54
N ASP A 284 23.89 -11.81 11.68
CA ASP A 284 25.07 -11.01 11.32
C ASP A 284 24.72 -9.59 10.83
N SER A 285 23.60 -9.43 10.11
CA SER A 285 23.15 -8.14 9.61
C SER A 285 22.81 -7.14 10.73
N PHE A 286 22.65 -7.58 11.98
CA PHE A 286 22.33 -6.75 13.14
C PHE A 286 23.54 -6.52 14.07
N LYS A 287 24.75 -6.84 13.62
CA LYS A 287 26.00 -6.51 14.34
C LYS A 287 26.45 -5.07 14.08
N ASP A 288 26.23 -4.57 12.87
CA ASP A 288 26.67 -3.24 12.44
C ASP A 288 25.49 -2.27 12.30
N PHE A 289 25.08 -1.64 13.42
CA PHE A 289 24.03 -0.62 13.41
C PHE A 289 24.61 0.78 13.13
N LYS A 290 24.16 1.41 12.05
CA LYS A 290 24.65 2.73 11.60
C LYS A 290 23.71 3.89 11.96
N GLY A 291 22.98 3.74 13.07
CA GLY A 291 22.01 4.74 13.54
C GLY A 291 20.61 4.63 12.93
N ARG A 292 20.40 3.77 11.93
CA ARG A 292 19.09 3.38 11.38
C ARG A 292 19.16 1.97 10.79
N LEU A 293 18.03 1.26 10.75
CA LEU A 293 17.99 -0.03 10.04
C LEU A 293 18.10 0.18 8.53
N SER A 294 18.96 -0.63 7.91
CA SER A 294 19.03 -0.74 6.46
C SER A 294 17.83 -1.53 5.91
N LEU A 295 17.51 -1.35 4.63
CA LEU A 295 16.50 -2.14 3.91
C LEU A 295 16.64 -3.66 4.12
N GLY A 296 17.88 -4.16 4.25
CA GLY A 296 18.12 -5.59 4.50
C GLY A 296 17.70 -6.03 5.89
N GLN A 297 17.95 -5.21 6.92
CA GLN A 297 17.50 -5.48 8.29
C GLN A 297 15.97 -5.34 8.40
N LYS A 298 15.37 -4.32 7.77
CA LYS A 298 13.92 -4.16 7.68
C LYS A 298 13.28 -5.39 7.03
N ALA A 299 13.84 -5.88 5.92
CA ALA A 299 13.39 -7.10 5.25
C ALA A 299 13.53 -8.35 6.14
N THR A 300 14.60 -8.48 6.93
CA THR A 300 14.75 -9.59 7.89
C THR A 300 13.67 -9.57 8.95
N ILE A 301 13.37 -8.40 9.56
CA ILE A 301 12.29 -8.27 10.55
C ILE A 301 10.96 -8.65 9.90
N LEU A 302 10.68 -8.12 8.72
CA LEU A 302 9.44 -8.39 8.00
C LEU A 302 9.26 -9.89 7.72
N LEU A 303 10.28 -10.55 7.16
CA LEU A 303 10.23 -11.96 6.77
C LEU A 303 10.26 -12.92 7.96
N ASN A 304 10.90 -12.56 9.06
CA ASN A 304 11.02 -13.45 10.21
C ASN A 304 9.93 -13.23 11.26
N CYS A 305 9.35 -12.03 11.33
CA CYS A 305 8.44 -11.68 12.42
C CYS A 305 6.98 -11.49 12.03
N ILE A 306 6.69 -11.09 10.78
CA ILE A 306 5.34 -10.64 10.40
C ILE A 306 4.65 -11.68 9.54
N TYR A 307 3.45 -12.09 9.95
CA TYR A 307 2.64 -13.09 9.28
C TYR A 307 1.18 -12.65 9.17
N GLY A 308 0.50 -13.10 8.12
CA GLY A 308 -0.88 -12.70 7.84
C GLY A 308 -1.65 -13.77 7.09
N VAL A 309 -2.94 -13.88 7.39
CA VAL A 309 -3.87 -14.69 6.59
C VAL A 309 -5.11 -13.85 6.29
N ASP A 310 -5.58 -13.91 5.04
CA ASP A 310 -6.89 -13.36 4.68
C ASP A 310 -7.61 -14.26 3.69
N LEU A 311 -8.94 -14.24 3.74
CA LEU A 311 -9.79 -15.01 2.83
C LEU A 311 -9.81 -14.42 1.42
N ASP A 312 -9.69 -13.10 1.29
CA ASP A 312 -9.64 -12.40 0.01
C ASP A 312 -8.20 -12.33 -0.50
N GLU A 313 -7.97 -12.82 -1.73
CA GLU A 313 -6.64 -12.82 -2.34
C GLU A 313 -6.17 -11.39 -2.62
N LYS A 314 -7.10 -10.47 -2.94
CA LYS A 314 -6.77 -9.07 -3.18
C LYS A 314 -6.30 -8.36 -1.91
N ALA A 315 -6.86 -8.74 -0.76
CA ALA A 315 -6.43 -8.23 0.54
C ALA A 315 -5.01 -8.70 0.89
N VAL A 316 -4.68 -9.96 0.56
CA VAL A 316 -3.32 -10.52 0.68
C VAL A 316 -2.33 -9.76 -0.19
N GLU A 317 -2.64 -9.52 -1.46
CA GLU A 317 -1.78 -8.76 -2.37
C GLU A 317 -1.58 -7.31 -1.90
N LEU A 318 -2.64 -6.66 -1.42
CA LEU A 318 -2.59 -5.32 -0.85
C LEU A 318 -1.74 -5.26 0.42
N THR A 319 -1.90 -6.22 1.33
CA THR A 319 -1.06 -6.32 2.53
C THR A 319 0.42 -6.42 2.15
N GLN A 320 0.74 -7.26 1.16
CA GLN A 320 2.11 -7.39 0.66
C GLN A 320 2.60 -6.06 0.06
N LEU A 321 1.81 -5.39 -0.77
CA LEU A 321 2.16 -4.08 -1.34
C LEU A 321 2.45 -3.05 -0.24
N ASN A 322 1.58 -2.94 0.76
CA ASN A 322 1.72 -1.98 1.85
C ASN A 322 2.98 -2.25 2.68
N LEU A 323 3.25 -3.51 3.03
CA LEU A 323 4.47 -3.88 3.78
C LEU A 323 5.74 -3.57 2.97
N LEU A 324 5.72 -3.76 1.64
CA LEU A 324 6.83 -3.38 0.77
C LEU A 324 7.05 -1.85 0.72
N LEU A 325 5.96 -1.08 0.61
CA LEU A 325 6.04 0.37 0.66
C LEU A 325 6.56 0.86 2.00
N LYS A 326 6.17 0.19 3.10
CA LYS A 326 6.59 0.51 4.46
C LYS A 326 8.09 0.33 4.67
N ILE A 327 8.69 -0.77 4.19
CA ILE A 327 10.15 -0.97 4.32
C ILE A 327 10.97 -0.03 3.44
N LEU A 328 10.37 0.53 2.40
CA LEU A 328 10.97 1.52 1.50
C LEU A 328 10.90 2.96 2.06
N GLU A 329 10.16 3.19 3.14
CA GLU A 329 10.21 4.48 3.85
C GLU A 329 11.64 4.78 4.29
N GLU A 330 12.07 6.02 4.09
CA GLU A 330 13.41 6.52 4.42
C GLU A 330 14.58 5.92 3.59
N GLU A 331 14.29 5.15 2.55
CA GLU A 331 15.32 4.67 1.62
C GLU A 331 15.65 5.71 0.54
N THR A 332 16.80 5.55 -0.10
CA THR A 332 17.32 6.41 -1.17
C THR A 332 17.62 5.60 -2.42
N ARG A 333 17.78 6.30 -3.56
CA ARG A 333 18.20 5.67 -4.84
C ARG A 333 19.48 4.83 -4.75
N GLU A 334 20.38 5.14 -3.83
CA GLU A 334 21.63 4.40 -3.64
C GLU A 334 21.44 3.13 -2.81
N THR A 335 20.53 3.19 -1.84
CA THR A 335 20.23 2.10 -0.90
C THR A 335 19.20 1.11 -1.47
N ARG A 336 18.41 1.52 -2.48
CA ARG A 336 17.41 0.70 -3.17
C ARG A 336 17.94 -0.44 -4.03
N ARG A 337 19.26 -0.54 -4.29
CA ARG A 337 19.84 -1.61 -5.15
C ARG A 337 19.71 -3.02 -4.58
N ARG A 338 19.01 -3.19 -3.44
CA ARG A 338 18.73 -4.48 -2.81
C ARG A 338 17.36 -4.97 -3.25
N ILE A 339 17.30 -6.25 -3.55
CA ILE A 339 16.10 -7.00 -3.91
C ILE A 339 15.07 -6.91 -2.76
N LEU A 340 13.82 -6.54 -3.03
CA LEU A 340 12.78 -6.56 -2.01
C LEU A 340 12.43 -8.00 -1.63
N PRO A 341 12.01 -8.24 -0.37
CA PRO A 341 11.64 -9.57 0.08
C PRO A 341 10.37 -10.08 -0.60
N ASN A 342 10.32 -11.39 -0.84
CA ASN A 342 9.09 -12.08 -1.27
C ASN A 342 8.32 -12.57 -0.04
N MET A 343 7.11 -12.06 0.15
CA MET A 343 6.28 -12.33 1.33
C MET A 343 5.24 -13.44 1.16
N LYS A 344 5.26 -14.21 0.06
CA LYS A 344 4.34 -15.36 -0.12
C LYS A 344 4.40 -16.39 1.00
N GLY A 345 5.56 -16.52 1.65
CA GLY A 345 5.73 -17.41 2.80
C GLY A 345 5.00 -16.92 4.05
N ASN A 346 4.84 -15.60 4.19
CA ASN A 346 4.39 -14.88 5.38
C ASN A 346 2.91 -14.50 5.32
N ILE A 347 2.47 -13.94 4.19
CA ILE A 347 1.11 -13.45 3.98
C ILE A 347 0.40 -14.40 3.01
N ARG A 348 -0.64 -15.09 3.47
CA ARG A 348 -1.27 -16.19 2.74
C ARG A 348 -2.76 -16.01 2.53
N ASN A 349 -3.27 -16.51 1.41
CA ASN A 349 -4.69 -16.60 1.16
C ASN A 349 -5.27 -17.88 1.78
N GLY A 350 -6.35 -17.75 2.55
CA GLY A 350 -7.03 -18.89 3.14
C GLY A 350 -8.11 -18.55 4.15
N ASN A 351 -8.96 -19.53 4.41
CA ASN A 351 -9.93 -19.49 5.48
C ASN A 351 -9.29 -19.95 6.79
N SER A 352 -8.89 -18.99 7.62
CA SER A 352 -8.22 -19.21 8.91
C SER A 352 -9.02 -20.07 9.91
N LEU A 353 -10.32 -20.28 9.69
CA LEU A 353 -11.21 -21.04 10.57
C LEU A 353 -11.42 -22.50 10.14
N ILE A 354 -11.16 -22.85 8.88
CA ILE A 354 -11.51 -24.17 8.33
C ILE A 354 -10.26 -24.85 7.80
N SER A 355 -9.87 -25.97 8.41
CA SER A 355 -8.72 -26.79 7.96
C SER A 355 -9.11 -27.98 7.08
N ASP A 356 -10.40 -28.27 6.99
CA ASP A 356 -10.94 -29.39 6.21
C ASP A 356 -10.95 -29.06 4.71
N SER A 357 -10.12 -29.77 3.95
CA SER A 357 -9.89 -29.56 2.52
C SER A 357 -11.12 -29.75 1.63
N ARG A 358 -12.24 -30.26 2.18
CA ARG A 358 -13.52 -30.31 1.49
C ARG A 358 -14.16 -28.93 1.29
N PHE A 359 -13.75 -27.94 2.08
CA PHE A 359 -14.22 -26.56 1.95
C PHE A 359 -13.28 -25.73 1.09
N ASP A 360 -13.86 -24.78 0.34
CA ASP A 360 -13.06 -23.84 -0.45
C ASP A 360 -12.14 -23.00 0.46
N LYS A 361 -10.92 -22.77 -0.02
CA LYS A 361 -9.85 -22.05 0.68
C LYS A 361 -9.52 -22.60 2.08
N ALA A 362 -9.77 -23.88 2.36
CA ALA A 362 -9.39 -24.46 3.65
C ALA A 362 -7.91 -24.26 3.97
N PHE A 363 -7.61 -23.83 5.19
CA PHE A 363 -6.29 -23.44 5.65
C PHE A 363 -5.81 -24.35 6.78
N ASN A 364 -4.97 -25.31 6.43
CA ASN A 364 -4.28 -26.13 7.43
C ASN A 364 -3.03 -25.41 7.94
N TRP A 365 -3.12 -24.85 9.15
CA TRP A 365 -2.07 -24.04 9.76
C TRP A 365 -0.67 -24.70 9.77
N ASN A 366 -0.57 -25.98 10.14
CA ASN A 366 0.70 -26.70 10.17
C ASN A 366 1.28 -26.95 8.78
N ALA A 367 0.43 -27.25 7.80
CA ALA A 367 0.87 -27.46 6.41
C ALA A 367 1.27 -26.13 5.74
N GLN A 368 0.61 -25.04 6.13
CA GLN A 368 0.88 -23.73 5.57
C GLN A 368 2.12 -23.11 6.23
N PHE A 369 2.23 -23.09 7.55
CA PHE A 369 3.40 -22.53 8.25
C PHE A 369 4.22 -23.60 8.97
N PRO A 370 4.84 -24.57 8.26
CA PRO A 370 5.49 -25.71 8.89
C PRO A 370 6.67 -25.30 9.77
N ASP A 371 7.41 -24.26 9.38
CA ASP A 371 8.57 -23.80 10.15
C ASP A 371 8.15 -23.14 11.46
N VAL A 372 7.10 -22.30 11.43
CA VAL A 372 6.53 -21.67 12.63
C VAL A 372 5.99 -22.74 13.60
N PHE A 373 5.24 -23.72 13.11
CA PHE A 373 4.68 -24.77 13.96
C PHE A 373 5.73 -25.79 14.43
N ARG A 374 6.88 -25.91 13.76
CA ARG A 374 8.02 -26.67 14.27
C ARG A 374 8.66 -26.01 15.49
N GLU A 375 8.55 -24.69 15.58
CA GLU A 375 9.08 -23.86 16.68
C GLU A 375 8.05 -23.58 17.79
N GLY A 376 6.86 -24.22 17.73
CA GLY A 376 5.84 -24.12 18.77
C GLY A 376 4.63 -23.24 18.42
N GLY A 377 4.60 -22.63 17.23
CA GLY A 377 3.50 -21.80 16.75
C GLY A 377 3.82 -20.31 16.76
N PHE A 378 2.77 -19.48 16.69
CA PHE A 378 2.90 -18.03 16.76
C PHE A 378 3.02 -17.56 18.21
N ASP A 379 3.92 -16.63 18.48
CA ASP A 379 4.08 -16.02 19.79
C ASP A 379 2.94 -15.05 20.13
N ILE A 380 2.49 -14.29 19.12
CA ILE A 380 1.53 -13.20 19.29
C ILE A 380 0.48 -13.29 18.18
N VAL A 381 -0.80 -13.22 18.57
CA VAL A 381 -1.94 -13.12 17.65
C VAL A 381 -2.63 -11.77 17.89
N ILE A 382 -2.69 -10.94 16.86
CA ILE A 382 -3.37 -9.64 16.84
C ILE A 382 -4.36 -9.58 15.69
N GLY A 383 -5.14 -8.50 15.60
CA GLY A 383 -6.04 -8.26 14.46
C GLY A 383 -7.44 -7.80 14.89
N ASN A 384 -8.26 -7.48 13.90
CA ASN A 384 -9.67 -7.14 14.07
C ASN A 384 -10.52 -8.07 13.19
N PRO A 385 -10.88 -9.27 13.68
CA PRO A 385 -11.59 -10.25 12.88
C PRO A 385 -13.02 -9.78 12.54
N PRO A 386 -13.63 -10.32 11.48
CA PRO A 386 -14.96 -9.90 11.05
C PRO A 386 -16.06 -10.29 12.05
N TRP A 387 -16.92 -9.32 12.38
CA TRP A 387 -18.07 -9.53 13.27
C TRP A 387 -19.28 -10.03 12.47
N VAL A 388 -19.75 -11.25 12.76
CA VAL A 388 -20.93 -11.84 12.12
C VAL A 388 -22.01 -12.08 13.18
N SER A 389 -23.17 -11.45 13.00
CA SER A 389 -24.32 -11.73 13.86
C SER A 389 -24.97 -13.05 13.42
N VAL A 390 -25.06 -14.01 14.33
CA VAL A 390 -25.83 -15.25 14.16
C VAL A 390 -27.32 -14.89 14.26
N LYS A 391 -27.87 -14.21 13.26
CA LYS A 391 -29.33 -14.15 13.10
C LYS A 391 -29.75 -15.41 12.38
N GLY A 392 -30.21 -16.39 13.16
CA GLY A 392 -30.81 -17.62 12.67
C GLY A 392 -31.89 -17.32 11.63
N LYS A 393 -31.82 -18.04 10.52
CA LYS A 393 -32.95 -18.30 9.64
C LYS A 393 -32.94 -19.77 9.30
#